data_AF-A0AAE8Q057-F1
#
_entry.id   AF-A0AAE8Q057-F1
#
_cell.length_a   1.000
_cell.length_b   1.000
_cell.length_c   1.000
_cell.angle_alpha   90.00
_cell.angle_beta   90.00
_cell.angle_gamma   90.00
#
_symmetry.space_group_name_H-M   'P 1'
#
loop_
_entity.id
_entity.type
_entity.pdbx_description
1 polymer ?
#
loop_
_entity_poly.entity_id
_entity_poly.type
_entity_poly.pdbx_seq_one_letter_code
_entity_poly.pdbx_strand_id
1 'polypeptide(L)'
;MATALITEIQQAQTRLPLLTRADRGALIVRILRELKTHRREVLANVPAERCVWIDRLIASVSSTISEITNMQDAEFNRVLNEFEKLIATLDGISHAEKPSKTIH
;
A
#
# COMPACT_ATOMS: atom_id res chain seq x y z
N MET A 1 3.05 -5.05 -10.22
CA MET A 1 2.04 -3.98 -10.00
C MET A 1 2.46 -3.08 -8.85
N ALA A 2 2.98 -3.64 -7.75
CA ALA A 2 3.64 -2.92 -6.65
C ALA A 2 4.65 -1.82 -7.09
N THR A 3 5.51 -2.10 -8.07
CA THR A 3 6.52 -1.14 -8.58
C THR A 3 5.91 0.14 -9.17
N ALA A 4 4.74 0.03 -9.81
CA ALA A 4 4.04 1.20 -10.36
C ALA A 4 3.47 2.06 -9.24
N LEU A 5 2.87 1.43 -8.22
CA LEU A 5 2.34 2.16 -7.07
C LEU A 5 3.44 2.81 -6.23
N ILE A 6 4.58 2.15 -6.02
CA ILE A 6 5.74 2.74 -5.34
C ILE A 6 6.19 4.00 -6.07
N THR A 7 6.30 3.95 -7.41
CA THR A 7 6.63 5.12 -8.23
C THR A 7 5.59 6.23 -8.09
N GLU A 8 4.30 5.91 -8.09
CA GLU A 8 3.22 6.89 -7.88
C GLU A 8 3.32 7.57 -6.50
N ILE A 9 3.63 6.79 -5.45
CA ILE A 9 3.86 7.32 -4.10
C ILE A 9 5.07 8.26 -4.09
N GLN A 10 6.21 7.82 -4.61
CA GLN A 10 7.43 8.64 -4.67
C GLN A 10 7.21 9.95 -5.45
N GLN A 11 6.48 9.89 -6.57
CA GLN A 11 6.11 11.09 -7.33
C GLN A 11 5.18 12.02 -6.54
N ALA A 12 4.25 11.47 -5.75
CA ALA A 12 3.41 12.28 -4.88
C ALA A 12 4.23 12.95 -3.77
N GLN A 13 5.21 12.26 -3.21
CA GLN A 13 6.09 12.77 -2.15
C GLN A 13 6.98 13.93 -2.62
N THR A 14 7.44 13.92 -3.87
CA THR A 14 8.23 15.05 -4.43
C THR A 14 7.41 16.30 -4.70
N ARG A 15 6.07 16.18 -4.77
CA ARG A 15 5.16 17.28 -5.10
C ARG A 15 4.07 17.54 -4.05
N LEU A 16 4.31 17.15 -2.79
CA LEU A 16 3.33 17.24 -1.70
C LEU A 16 2.64 18.61 -1.56
N PRO A 17 3.34 19.75 -1.66
CA PRO A 17 2.71 21.06 -1.52
C PRO A 17 1.72 21.37 -2.64
N LEU A 18 1.80 20.65 -3.76
CA LEU A 18 0.94 20.82 -4.93
C LEU A 18 -0.27 19.88 -4.91
N LEU A 19 -0.33 18.91 -4.00
CA LEU A 19 -1.43 17.95 -3.93
C LEU A 19 -2.62 18.56 -3.21
N THR A 20 -3.75 18.64 -3.92
CA THR A 20 -5.01 18.99 -3.30
C THR A 20 -5.48 17.88 -2.35
N ARG A 21 -6.42 18.20 -1.46
CA ARG A 21 -7.07 17.19 -0.61
C ARG A 21 -7.69 16.04 -1.43
N ALA A 22 -8.23 16.35 -2.61
CA ALA A 22 -8.79 15.36 -3.52
C ALA A 22 -7.71 14.43 -4.08
N ASP A 23 -6.56 14.98 -4.48
CA ASP A 23 -5.42 14.19 -4.97
C ASP A 23 -4.86 13.26 -3.87
N ARG A 24 -4.74 13.78 -2.64
CA ARG A 24 -4.36 12.98 -1.47
C ARG A 24 -5.34 11.83 -1.25
N GLY A 25 -6.64 12.10 -1.31
CA GLY A 25 -7.69 11.09 -1.15
C GLY A 25 -7.63 10.03 -2.24
N ALA A 26 -7.45 10.45 -3.50
CA ALA A 26 -7.33 9.55 -4.64
C ALA A 26 -6.12 8.61 -4.48
N LEU A 27 -4.98 9.13 -4.02
CA LEU A 27 -3.78 8.34 -3.75
C LEU A 27 -4.00 7.31 -2.64
N ILE A 28 -4.61 7.69 -1.52
CA ILE A 28 -4.92 6.73 -0.43
C ILE A 28 -5.89 5.65 -0.91
N VAL A 29 -6.91 6.00 -1.70
CA VAL A 29 -7.82 5.02 -2.30
C VAL A 29 -7.08 4.08 -3.26
N ARG A 30 -6.15 4.59 -4.05
CA ARG A 30 -5.32 3.78 -4.96
C ARG A 30 -4.46 2.78 -4.18
N ILE A 31 -3.85 3.20 -3.07
CA ILE A 31 -3.08 2.33 -2.16
C ILE A 31 -3.98 1.24 -1.58
N LEU A 32 -5.14 1.60 -1.04
CA LEU A 32 -6.10 0.64 -0.47
C LEU A 32 -6.56 -0.41 -1.48
N ARG A 33 -6.77 -0.01 -2.75
CA ARG A 33 -7.12 -0.95 -3.82
C ARG A 33 -6.00 -1.95 -4.07
N GLU A 34 -4.76 -1.50 -4.11
CA GLU A 34 -3.61 -2.39 -4.30
C GLU A 34 -3.45 -3.37 -3.13
N LEU A 35 -3.61 -2.90 -1.88
CA LEU A 35 -3.59 -3.78 -0.70
C LEU A 35 -4.69 -4.86 -0.76
N LYS A 36 -5.91 -4.48 -1.19
CA LYS A 36 -7.01 -5.43 -1.42
C LYS A 36 -6.69 -6.44 -2.53
N THR A 37 -6.02 -6.00 -3.59
CA THR A 37 -5.55 -6.88 -4.68
C THR A 37 -4.51 -7.87 -4.15
N HIS A 38 -3.48 -7.39 -3.44
CA HIS A 38 -2.47 -8.26 -2.83
C HIS A 38 -3.07 -9.28 -1.86
N ARG A 39 -4.01 -8.86 -1.00
CA ARG A 39 -4.73 -9.75 -0.07
C ARG A 39 -5.44 -10.90 -0.80
N ARG A 40 -5.99 -10.62 -1.99
CA ARG A 40 -6.84 -11.53 -2.75
C ARG A 40 -6.05 -12.42 -3.71
N GLU A 41 -4.96 -11.92 -4.26
CA GLU A 41 -4.18 -12.60 -5.30
C GLU A 41 -2.93 -13.27 -4.73
N VAL A 42 -2.14 -12.54 -3.93
CA VAL A 42 -0.86 -13.04 -3.40
C VAL A 42 -1.09 -13.84 -2.13
N LEU A 43 -1.93 -13.35 -1.22
CA LEU A 43 -2.23 -14.02 0.05
C LEU A 43 -3.44 -14.96 -0.03
N ALA A 44 -3.87 -15.34 -1.23
CA ALA A 44 -5.05 -16.19 -1.44
C ALA A 44 -4.95 -17.53 -0.71
N ASN A 45 -3.75 -18.11 -0.69
CA ASN A 45 -3.46 -19.42 -0.09
C ASN A 45 -2.97 -19.33 1.36
N VAL A 46 -2.89 -18.12 1.92
CA VAL A 46 -2.46 -17.91 3.30
C VAL A 46 -3.67 -18.01 4.23
N PRO A 47 -3.57 -18.77 5.35
CA PRO A 47 -4.67 -18.89 6.31
C PRO A 47 -5.20 -17.53 6.76
N ALA A 48 -6.52 -17.40 6.87
CA ALA A 48 -7.18 -16.12 7.13
C ALA A 48 -6.67 -15.47 8.43
N GLU A 49 -6.35 -16.28 9.46
CA GLU A 49 -5.83 -15.82 10.74
C GLU A 49 -4.50 -15.06 10.58
N ARG A 50 -3.68 -15.44 9.59
CA ARG A 50 -2.41 -14.77 9.25
C ARG A 50 -2.59 -13.54 8.38
N CYS A 51 -3.77 -13.34 7.78
CA CYS A 51 -4.10 -12.18 6.97
C CYS A 51 -4.91 -11.12 7.72
N VAL A 52 -5.37 -11.38 8.95
CA VAL A 52 -6.20 -10.43 9.73
C VAL A 52 -5.58 -9.03 9.82
N TRP A 53 -4.26 -8.93 9.87
CA TRP A 53 -3.56 -7.65 9.98
C TRP A 53 -3.78 -6.74 8.76
N ILE A 54 -3.78 -7.28 7.53
CA ILE A 54 -3.95 -6.45 6.32
C ILE A 54 -5.41 -6.03 6.17
N ASP A 55 -6.34 -6.91 6.54
CA ASP A 55 -7.78 -6.60 6.55
C ASP A 55 -8.10 -5.50 7.58
N ARG A 56 -7.48 -5.55 8.77
CA ARG A 56 -7.57 -4.48 9.79
C ARG A 56 -6.94 -3.17 9.31
N LEU A 57 -5.77 -3.23 8.67
CA LEU A 57 -5.12 -2.04 8.12
C LEU A 57 -6.02 -1.37 7.07
N ILE A 58 -6.56 -2.15 6.13
CA ILE A 58 -7.48 -1.65 5.09
C ILE A 58 -8.70 -0.99 5.74
N ALA A 59 -9.31 -1.63 6.74
CA ALA A 59 -10.48 -1.07 7.43
C ALA A 59 -10.15 0.24 8.16
N SER A 60 -9.06 0.26 8.94
CA SER A 60 -8.61 1.43 9.71
C SER A 60 -8.28 2.63 8.82
N VAL A 61 -7.54 2.40 7.74
CA VAL A 61 -7.19 3.46 6.78
C VAL A 61 -8.44 3.94 6.04
N SER A 62 -9.36 3.04 5.69
CA SER A 62 -10.62 3.41 5.05
C SER A 62 -11.48 4.31 5.94
N SER A 63 -11.53 4.07 7.25
CA SER A 63 -12.28 4.92 8.19
C SER A 63 -11.60 6.26 8.48
N THR A 64 -10.29 6.36 8.28
CA THR A 64 -9.48 7.55 8.61
C THR A 64 -9.02 8.35 7.39
N ILE A 65 -9.48 8.04 6.17
CA ILE A 65 -9.10 8.79 4.94
C ILE A 65 -9.31 10.30 5.12
N SER A 66 -10.43 10.71 5.70
CA SER A 66 -10.71 12.13 5.91
C SER A 66 -9.68 12.81 6.80
N GLU A 67 -9.19 12.13 7.83
CA GLU A 67 -8.14 12.63 8.73
C GLU A 67 -6.80 12.67 8.01
N ILE A 68 -6.43 11.58 7.34
CA ILE A 68 -5.17 11.47 6.57
C ILE A 68 -5.07 12.57 5.51
N THR A 69 -6.15 12.85 4.78
CA THR A 69 -6.15 13.87 3.72
C THR A 69 -6.06 15.31 4.25
N ASN A 70 -6.39 15.54 5.51
CA ASN A 70 -6.28 16.85 6.16
C ASN A 70 -4.97 17.04 6.93
N MET A 71 -4.12 16.02 7.02
CA MET A 71 -2.81 16.11 7.67
C MET A 71 -1.92 17.16 7.01
N GLN A 72 -1.00 17.70 7.79
CA GLN A 72 0.07 18.54 7.23
C GLN A 72 0.98 17.70 6.32
N ASP A 73 1.65 18.35 5.38
CA ASP A 73 2.49 17.67 4.38
C ASP A 73 3.50 16.72 5.01
N ALA A 74 4.12 17.13 6.13
CA ALA A 74 5.08 16.29 6.85
C ALA A 74 4.45 15.00 7.41
N GLU A 75 3.25 15.09 7.96
CA GLU A 75 2.51 13.93 8.51
C GLU A 75 1.98 13.04 7.39
N PHE A 76 1.41 13.64 6.35
CA PHE A 76 0.96 12.92 5.17
C PHE A 76 2.13 12.19 4.49
N ASN A 77 3.30 12.83 4.38
CA ASN A 77 4.52 12.19 3.85
C ASN A 77 4.95 10.97 4.66
N ARG A 78 4.85 11.05 5.99
CA ARG A 78 5.16 9.91 6.88
C ARG A 78 4.22 8.74 6.60
N VAL A 79 2.92 9.01 6.45
CA VAL A 79 1.93 8.00 6.07
C VAL A 79 2.29 7.36 4.73
N LEU A 80 2.65 8.16 3.73
CA LEU A 80 3.08 7.67 2.42
C LEU A 80 4.34 6.78 2.49
N ASN A 81 5.34 7.18 3.27
CA ASN A 81 6.55 6.38 3.49
C ASN A 81 6.25 5.01 4.11
N GLU A 82 5.33 4.95 5.08
CA GLU A 82 4.96 3.68 5.69
C GLU A 82 4.21 2.78 4.71
N PHE A 83 3.37 3.34 3.84
CA PHE A 83 2.75 2.56 2.77
C PHE A 83 3.75 2.08 1.72
N GLU A 84 4.70 2.91 1.32
CA GLU A 84 5.76 2.53 0.37
C GLU A 84 6.55 1.32 0.90
N LYS A 85 7.02 1.38 2.16
CA LYS A 85 7.74 0.28 2.80
C LYS A 85 6.90 -0.98 2.89
N LEU A 86 5.63 -0.85 3.25
CA LEU A 86 4.71 -1.98 3.33
C LEU A 86 4.53 -2.65 1.96
N ILE A 87 4.31 -1.87 0.90
CA ILE A 87 4.13 -2.39 -0.46
C ILE A 87 5.41 -3.07 -0.93
N ALA A 88 6.58 -2.46 -0.70
CA ALA A 88 7.87 -3.07 -1.04
C ALA A 88 8.11 -4.39 -0.28
N THR A 89 7.72 -4.45 0.99
CA THR A 89 7.84 -5.68 1.81
C THR A 89 6.92 -6.78 1.27
N LEU A 90 5.66 -6.45 0.98
CA LEU A 90 4.69 -7.39 0.41
C LEU A 90 5.13 -7.91 -0.96
N ASP A 91 5.70 -7.05 -1.80
CA ASP A 91 6.25 -7.44 -3.10
C ASP A 91 7.46 -8.39 -2.93
N GLY A 92 8.37 -8.09 -1.99
CA GLY A 92 9.53 -8.94 -1.70
C GLY A 92 9.13 -10.35 -1.23
N ILE A 93 8.11 -10.45 -0.38
CA ILE A 93 7.57 -11.75 0.08
C ILE A 93 6.98 -12.52 -1.12
N SER A 94 6.21 -11.86 -1.98
CA SER A 94 5.61 -12.49 -3.17
C SER A 94 6.65 -13.06 -4.14
N HIS A 95 7.84 -12.45 -4.22
CA HIS A 95 8.92 -12.93 -5.09
C HIS A 95 9.73 -14.07 -4.46
N ALA A 96 9.85 -14.11 -3.13
CA ALA A 96 10.53 -15.20 -2.42
C ALA A 96 9.77 -16.54 -2.50
N GLU A 97 8.44 -16.51 -2.63
CA GLU A 97 7.60 -17.71 -2.78
C GLU A 97 7.53 -18.28 -4.21
N LYS A 98 8.30 -17.76 -5.18
CA LYS A 98 8.51 -18.45 -6.45
C LYS A 98 9.72 -19.39 -6.31
N PRO A 99 9.57 -20.66 -5.88
CA PRO A 99 10.67 -21.60 -5.97
C PRO A 99 11.03 -21.74 -7.45
N SER A 100 12.27 -21.40 -7.76
CA SER A 100 12.96 -21.89 -8.95
C SER A 100 12.72 -23.41 -9.02
N LYS A 101 11.85 -23.84 -9.92
CA LYS A 101 11.83 -25.23 -10.37
C LYS A 101 13.10 -25.46 -11.16
N THR A 102 14.19 -25.73 -10.46
CA THR A 102 15.32 -26.44 -11.06
C THR A 102 14.88 -27.88 -11.18
N ILE A 103 14.38 -28.23 -12.37
CA ILE A 103 14.03 -29.60 -12.74
C ILE A 103 15.36 -30.35 -12.91
N HIS A 104 15.48 -31.47 -12.18
CA HIS A 104 16.58 -32.44 -12.28
C HIS A 104 16.54 -33.19 -13.61
#